data_AF-A0A416WKV0-F1
#
_entry.id   AF-A0A416WKV0-F1
#
_cell.length_a   1.000
_cell.length_b   1.000
_cell.length_c   1.000
_cell.angle_alpha   90.00
_cell.angle_beta   90.00
_cell.angle_gamma   90.00
#
_symmetry.space_group_name_H-M   'P 1'
#
loop_
_entity.id
_entity.type
_entity.pdbx_description
1 polymer ?
#
loop_
_entity_poly.entity_id
_entity_poly.type
_entity_poly.pdbx_seq_one_letter_code
_entity_poly.pdbx_strand_id
1 'polypeptide(L)'
;MAHIKTQTEWENDMSVKILQHARSEIYLDLRYLDVALSALKPQAMEGLETMATDGESLFFSAGQVIRVFRNNPAFMNRAYLHTILHCIFSHLFLKGNRDTKLWNLACDIVVEQTIDGMDKPCTRRALSFLRQQTYEALKGEGRISAAVVYRWLRGKSMEELLTLNHEFYTDDHRFWKEETGNGAASAARNKWNKIARQTSMAKKRHGDEPEKGEELLMTQISAAKSRRSYKEFLQKFSILQEELKCNPDEYDLNYYTYGLRLYKNMPLIEPVESREVKKIREFVVVVDTSYSTSGSLIKGFLNETFGILSQQNSFFRRCRIRIIQCDDKVEMDEVISSQEEMERLLKSFQVVGGGNTDFRPAFTYVNQLIKEGSIRHLDGLLYFTDGKGIYPVKKPEYKTAFLFLGAYDETAVPPWAMRLQLEPEELEQNA
;
A
#
# COMPACT_ATOMS: atom_id res chain seq x y z
N MET A 1 15.95 46.47 -20.52
CA MET A 1 16.87 46.48 -19.36
C MET A 1 17.13 45.02 -18.99
N ALA A 2 18.40 44.63 -18.84
CA ALA A 2 18.74 43.26 -18.40
C ALA A 2 18.25 43.07 -16.95
N HIS A 3 17.57 41.96 -16.68
CA HIS A 3 17.07 41.64 -15.34
C HIS A 3 18.26 41.52 -14.37
N ILE A 4 18.35 42.41 -13.37
CA ILE A 4 19.37 42.35 -12.33
C ILE A 4 18.90 41.29 -11.32
N LYS A 5 19.56 40.14 -11.36
CA LYS A 5 19.24 39.00 -10.48
C LYS A 5 19.53 39.38 -9.02
N THR A 6 18.56 39.19 -8.14
CA THR A 6 18.76 39.39 -6.70
C THR A 6 19.61 38.28 -6.10
N GLN A 7 20.21 38.51 -4.92
CA GLN A 7 21.02 37.49 -4.23
C GLN A 7 20.19 36.21 -3.97
N THR A 8 18.96 36.35 -3.51
CA THR A 8 18.05 35.23 -3.23
C THR A 8 17.71 34.44 -4.50
N GLU A 9 17.44 35.12 -5.62
CA GLU A 9 17.22 34.47 -6.91
C GLU A 9 18.46 33.72 -7.40
N TRP A 10 19.66 34.27 -7.15
CA TRP A 10 20.91 33.61 -7.47
C TRP A 10 21.12 32.34 -6.63
N GLU A 11 20.89 32.41 -5.32
CA GLU A 11 21.01 31.27 -4.40
C GLU A 11 20.03 30.15 -4.76
N ASN A 12 18.79 30.51 -5.10
CA ASN A 12 17.78 29.55 -5.53
C ASN A 12 18.18 28.86 -6.84
N ASP A 13 18.63 29.61 -7.85
CA ASP A 13 19.08 29.04 -9.13
C ASP A 13 20.33 28.15 -8.96
N MET A 14 21.29 28.57 -8.11
CA MET A 14 22.46 27.75 -7.81
C MET A 14 22.10 26.47 -7.08
N SER A 15 21.15 26.53 -6.15
CA SER A 15 20.64 25.34 -5.46
C SER A 15 19.98 24.37 -6.42
N VAL A 16 19.18 24.86 -7.38
CA VAL A 16 18.60 24.02 -8.43
C VAL A 16 19.68 23.36 -9.28
N LYS A 17 20.76 24.08 -9.64
CA LYS A 17 21.90 23.50 -10.37
C LYS A 17 22.64 22.43 -9.55
N ILE A 18 22.81 22.65 -8.25
CA ILE A 18 23.40 21.66 -7.33
C ILE A 18 22.54 20.39 -7.31
N LEU A 19 21.22 20.52 -7.19
CA LEU A 19 20.30 19.38 -7.20
C LEU A 19 20.33 18.65 -8.56
N GLN A 20 20.41 19.38 -9.67
CA GLN A 20 20.57 18.78 -11.00
C GLN A 20 21.91 18.03 -11.15
N HIS A 21 22.97 18.55 -10.56
CA HIS A 21 24.27 17.89 -10.54
C HIS A 21 24.21 16.59 -9.72
N ALA A 22 23.68 16.65 -8.49
CA ALA A 22 23.46 15.47 -7.66
C ALA A 22 22.63 14.40 -8.37
N ARG A 23 21.54 14.81 -9.02
CA ARG A 23 20.69 13.96 -9.86
C ARG A 23 21.48 13.25 -10.96
N SER A 24 22.40 13.98 -11.61
CA SER A 24 23.20 13.46 -12.72
C SER A 24 24.24 12.46 -12.24
N GLU A 25 24.89 12.71 -11.09
CA GLU A 25 25.83 11.76 -10.48
C GLU A 25 25.13 10.45 -10.07
N ILE A 26 23.98 10.56 -9.40
CA ILE A 26 23.18 9.38 -9.02
C ILE A 26 22.73 8.61 -10.25
N TYR A 27 22.34 9.29 -11.32
CA TYR A 27 21.93 8.65 -12.57
C TYR A 27 23.05 7.82 -13.22
N LEU A 28 24.30 8.25 -13.12
CA LEU A 28 25.43 7.50 -13.69
C LEU A 28 25.59 6.13 -13.03
N ASP A 29 25.43 6.07 -11.70
CA ASP A 29 25.53 4.84 -10.92
C ASP A 29 24.23 4.02 -10.92
N LEU A 30 23.06 4.69 -10.96
CA LEU A 30 21.74 4.09 -10.79
C LEU A 30 20.79 4.45 -11.94
N ARG A 31 21.17 4.09 -13.17
CA ARG A 31 20.44 4.44 -14.41
C ARG A 31 18.96 4.04 -14.42
N TYR A 32 18.61 2.96 -13.74
CA TYR A 32 17.23 2.46 -13.68
C TYR A 32 16.28 3.36 -12.84
N LEU A 33 16.81 4.38 -12.15
CA LEU A 33 16.04 5.36 -11.37
C LEU A 33 15.72 6.67 -12.11
N ASP A 34 16.08 6.83 -13.40
CA ASP A 34 15.95 8.12 -14.12
C ASP A 34 14.58 8.80 -13.92
N VAL A 35 13.52 8.01 -14.10
CA VAL A 35 12.15 8.54 -14.09
C VAL A 35 11.78 9.00 -12.68
N ALA A 36 12.26 8.29 -11.66
CA ALA A 36 12.06 8.64 -10.27
C ALA A 36 12.84 9.90 -9.89
N LEU A 37 14.10 9.98 -10.29
CA LEU A 37 14.99 11.11 -10.03
C LEU A 37 14.50 12.42 -10.67
N SER A 38 13.65 12.36 -11.70
CA SER A 38 13.09 13.55 -12.35
C SER A 38 11.63 13.84 -11.97
N ALA A 39 11.06 13.08 -11.02
CA ALA A 39 9.64 13.16 -10.74
C ALA A 39 9.21 14.33 -9.85
N LEU A 40 10.12 14.82 -8.98
CA LEU A 40 9.88 15.93 -8.06
C LEU A 40 10.29 17.28 -8.66
N LYS A 41 9.49 18.32 -8.42
CA LYS A 41 9.80 19.70 -8.84
C LYS A 41 10.54 20.42 -7.71
N PRO A 42 11.76 20.95 -7.95
CA PRO A 42 12.48 21.69 -6.92
C PRO A 42 11.78 23.02 -6.60
N GLN A 43 11.50 23.27 -5.32
CA GLN A 43 10.87 24.48 -4.84
C GLN A 43 11.63 25.03 -3.62
N ALA A 44 12.09 26.27 -3.72
CA ALA A 44 12.78 26.92 -2.61
C ALA A 44 11.79 27.28 -1.49
N MET A 45 12.16 26.96 -0.25
CA MET A 45 11.38 27.28 0.95
C MET A 45 12.32 27.57 2.13
N GLU A 46 12.07 28.66 2.83
CA GLU A 46 12.83 29.01 4.04
C GLU A 46 12.32 28.25 5.27
N GLY A 47 13.17 28.13 6.29
CA GLY A 47 12.83 27.48 7.56
C GLY A 47 12.95 25.95 7.55
N LEU A 48 13.56 25.37 6.51
CA LEU A 48 13.91 23.96 6.44
C LEU A 48 15.38 23.74 6.83
N GLU A 49 15.61 22.75 7.70
CA GLU A 49 16.96 22.33 8.09
C GLU A 49 17.56 21.35 7.06
N THR A 50 16.71 20.51 6.47
CA THR A 50 17.05 19.51 5.46
C THR A 50 16.08 19.59 4.27
N MET A 51 16.20 18.70 3.29
CA MET A 51 15.22 18.61 2.20
C MET A 51 13.91 18.03 2.71
N ALA A 52 12.79 18.31 2.02
CA ALA A 52 11.49 17.78 2.39
C ALA A 52 10.65 17.52 1.13
N THR A 53 9.64 16.66 1.23
CA THR A 53 8.74 16.40 0.08
C THR A 53 7.31 16.10 0.49
N ASP A 54 6.37 16.48 -0.38
CA ASP A 54 4.95 16.11 -0.34
C ASP A 54 4.58 15.08 -1.43
N GLY A 55 5.56 14.61 -2.21
CA GLY A 55 5.36 13.70 -3.34
C GLY A 55 5.11 14.38 -4.69
N GLU A 56 4.96 15.71 -4.75
CA GLU A 56 4.99 16.47 -6.02
C GLU A 56 6.22 17.38 -6.11
N SER A 57 6.50 18.08 -5.03
CA SER A 57 7.58 19.05 -4.91
C SER A 57 8.67 18.54 -3.97
N LEU A 58 9.91 18.95 -4.28
CA LEU A 58 11.06 18.83 -3.40
C LEU A 58 11.33 20.21 -2.82
N PHE A 59 11.01 20.38 -1.53
CA PHE A 59 11.26 21.62 -0.81
C PHE A 59 12.69 21.63 -0.29
N PHE A 60 13.38 22.75 -0.47
CA PHE A 60 14.74 22.93 0.00
C PHE A 60 15.01 24.37 0.46
N SER A 61 15.92 24.52 1.42
CA SER A 61 16.47 25.83 1.80
C SER A 61 17.76 26.08 1.02
N ALA A 62 17.84 27.18 0.27
CA ALA A 62 18.99 27.47 -0.60
C ALA A 62 20.30 27.60 0.19
N GLY A 63 20.27 28.28 1.34
CA GLY A 63 21.45 28.41 2.22
C GLY A 63 21.94 27.05 2.74
N GLN A 64 21.03 26.14 3.07
CA GLN A 64 21.38 24.80 3.52
C GLN A 64 21.99 23.97 2.39
N VAL A 65 21.36 23.96 1.21
CA VAL A 65 21.83 23.19 0.05
C VAL A 65 23.25 23.60 -0.33
N ILE A 66 23.51 24.91 -0.46
CA ILE A 66 24.83 25.43 -0.82
C ILE A 66 25.87 25.06 0.24
N ARG A 67 25.52 25.19 1.53
CA ARG A 67 26.41 24.87 2.65
C ARG A 67 26.76 23.39 2.69
N VAL A 68 25.77 22.52 2.59
CA VAL A 68 25.97 21.05 2.64
C VAL A 68 26.76 20.60 1.42
N PHE A 69 26.42 21.07 0.22
CA PHE A 69 27.13 20.70 -1.00
C PHE A 69 28.61 21.08 -0.95
N ARG A 70 28.94 22.27 -0.43
CA ARG A 70 30.34 22.71 -0.29
C ARG A 70 31.14 21.83 0.67
N ASN A 71 30.51 21.35 1.74
CA ASN A 71 31.19 20.59 2.79
C ASN A 71 31.24 19.08 2.50
N ASN A 72 30.16 18.52 1.94
CA ASN A 72 30.03 17.10 1.66
C ASN A 72 29.05 16.85 0.48
N PRO A 73 29.56 16.85 -0.76
CA PRO A 73 28.77 16.57 -1.95
C PRO A 73 28.09 15.18 -1.93
N ALA A 74 28.79 14.15 -1.43
CA ALA A 74 28.25 12.80 -1.37
C ALA A 74 27.03 12.70 -0.43
N PHE A 75 27.01 13.47 0.66
CA PHE A 75 25.84 13.55 1.52
C PHE A 75 24.65 14.23 0.83
N MET A 76 24.89 15.22 -0.04
CA MET A 76 23.82 15.83 -0.85
C MET A 76 23.18 14.80 -1.79
N ASN A 77 24.00 14.00 -2.47
CA ASN A 77 23.52 12.91 -3.33
C ASN A 77 22.70 11.90 -2.54
N ARG A 78 23.19 11.52 -1.36
CA ARG A 78 22.50 10.61 -0.46
C ARG A 78 21.15 11.16 0.00
N ALA A 79 21.11 12.39 0.49
CA ALA A 79 19.88 13.01 0.95
C ALA A 79 18.87 13.15 -0.20
N TYR A 80 19.32 13.44 -1.41
CA TYR A 80 18.45 13.49 -2.59
C TYR A 80 17.87 12.12 -2.92
N LEU A 81 18.71 11.08 -2.97
CA LEU A 81 18.27 9.71 -3.20
C LEU A 81 17.31 9.23 -2.10
N HIS A 82 17.61 9.56 -0.84
CA HIS A 82 16.81 9.23 0.34
C HIS A 82 15.38 9.73 0.18
N THR A 83 15.19 11.03 -0.07
CA THR A 83 13.87 11.62 -0.27
C THR A 83 13.11 10.99 -1.45
N ILE A 84 13.81 10.65 -2.55
CA ILE A 84 13.19 9.96 -3.69
C ILE A 84 12.75 8.54 -3.32
N LEU A 85 13.53 7.81 -2.53
CA LEU A 85 13.18 6.47 -2.07
C LEU A 85 11.97 6.46 -1.15
N HIS A 86 11.76 7.47 -0.30
CA HIS A 86 10.51 7.62 0.45
C HIS A 86 9.28 7.67 -0.47
N CYS A 87 9.38 8.36 -1.60
CA CYS A 87 8.31 8.42 -2.58
C CYS A 87 8.11 7.08 -3.31
N ILE A 88 9.19 6.40 -3.71
CA ILE A 88 9.11 5.07 -4.36
C ILE A 88 8.48 4.04 -3.42
N PHE A 89 8.88 4.01 -2.16
CA PHE A 89 8.32 3.12 -1.12
C PHE A 89 6.95 3.57 -0.62
N SER A 90 6.49 4.73 -1.08
CA SER A 90 5.18 5.30 -0.72
C SER A 90 5.02 5.56 0.78
N HIS A 91 6.13 5.80 1.50
CA HIS A 91 6.14 6.04 2.96
C HIS A 91 5.24 7.22 3.36
N LEU A 92 5.18 8.26 2.51
CA LEU A 92 4.35 9.45 2.68
C LEU A 92 2.86 9.13 2.83
N PHE A 93 2.39 8.06 2.17
CA PHE A 93 0.97 7.74 2.06
C PHE A 93 0.54 6.60 2.99
N LEU A 94 1.47 6.02 3.76
CA LEU A 94 1.26 4.75 4.48
C LEU A 94 1.30 4.89 6.01
N LYS A 95 1.39 6.12 6.53
CA LYS A 95 1.41 6.40 7.98
C LYS A 95 0.18 5.82 8.69
N GLY A 96 -1.02 6.16 8.23
CA GLY A 96 -2.27 5.84 8.95
C GLY A 96 -2.29 6.44 10.36
N ASN A 97 -2.79 5.69 11.34
CA ASN A 97 -2.89 6.10 12.75
C ASN A 97 -1.60 5.84 13.56
N ARG A 98 -0.47 5.52 12.90
CA ARG A 98 0.80 5.24 13.57
C ARG A 98 1.39 6.50 14.20
N ASP A 99 2.18 6.31 15.26
CA ASP A 99 2.94 7.40 15.87
C ASP A 99 3.87 8.03 14.81
N THR A 100 3.76 9.34 14.66
CA THR A 100 4.47 10.07 13.60
C THR A 100 5.98 9.96 13.74
N LYS A 101 6.52 10.06 14.97
CA LYS A 101 7.97 10.04 15.19
C LYS A 101 8.55 8.67 14.93
N LEU A 102 7.89 7.62 15.44
CA LEU A 102 8.30 6.24 15.23
C LEU A 102 8.18 5.82 13.77
N TRP A 103 7.12 6.24 13.08
CA TRP A 103 6.92 5.93 11.66
C TRP A 103 8.00 6.55 10.78
N ASN A 104 8.31 7.83 11.01
CA ASN A 104 9.37 8.53 10.29
C ASN A 104 10.70 7.82 10.48
N LEU A 105 11.07 7.53 11.73
CA LEU A 105 12.31 6.79 12.04
C LEU A 105 12.35 5.41 11.37
N ALA A 106 11.24 4.68 11.36
CA ALA A 106 11.17 3.38 10.70
C ALA A 106 11.39 3.49 9.18
N CYS A 107 10.84 4.54 8.56
CA CYS A 107 11.01 4.81 7.15
C CYS A 107 12.47 5.14 6.82
N ASP A 108 13.11 5.98 7.62
CA ASP A 108 14.51 6.42 7.43
C ASP A 108 15.47 5.24 7.55
N ILE A 109 15.28 4.38 8.55
CA ILE A 109 16.10 3.17 8.74
C ILE A 109 16.03 2.28 7.50
N VAL A 110 14.83 2.05 6.95
CA VAL A 110 14.63 1.21 5.76
C VAL A 110 15.28 1.83 4.52
N VAL A 111 15.12 3.14 4.33
CA VAL A 111 15.71 3.86 3.20
C VAL A 111 17.24 3.86 3.30
N GLU A 112 17.79 4.22 4.46
CA GLU A 112 19.23 4.26 4.70
C GLU A 112 19.87 2.88 4.56
N GLN A 113 19.22 1.83 5.07
CA GLN A 113 19.68 0.46 4.88
C GLN A 113 19.70 0.05 3.40
N THR A 114 18.70 0.50 2.63
CA THR A 114 18.65 0.24 1.19
C THR A 114 19.82 0.93 0.48
N ILE A 115 20.08 2.22 0.79
CA ILE A 115 21.19 2.97 0.20
C ILE A 115 22.55 2.37 0.61
N ASP A 116 22.72 2.04 1.90
CA ASP A 116 23.95 1.43 2.42
C ASP A 116 24.20 0.04 1.82
N GLY A 117 23.13 -0.70 1.52
CA GLY A 117 23.23 -1.99 0.82
C GLY A 117 23.61 -1.88 -0.66
N MET A 118 23.36 -0.74 -1.32
CA MET A 118 23.73 -0.52 -2.73
C MET A 118 25.22 -0.20 -2.89
N ASP A 119 25.87 0.29 -1.83
CA ASP A 119 27.31 0.59 -1.77
C ASP A 119 27.87 1.34 -3.01
N LYS A 120 27.09 2.27 -3.56
CA LYS A 120 27.49 3.05 -4.74
C LYS A 120 28.41 4.22 -4.39
N PRO A 121 29.40 4.55 -5.23
CA PRO A 121 30.32 5.66 -4.98
C PRO A 121 29.61 6.99 -4.71
N CYS A 122 28.53 7.29 -5.42
CA CYS A 122 27.79 8.55 -5.25
C CYS A 122 27.15 8.75 -3.87
N THR A 123 26.90 7.68 -3.10
CA THR A 123 26.21 7.73 -1.80
C THR A 123 26.96 7.03 -0.66
N ARG A 124 28.15 6.49 -0.95
CA ARG A 124 28.96 5.70 -0.01
C ARG A 124 29.33 6.52 1.23
N ARG A 125 29.18 5.87 2.38
CA ARG A 125 29.54 6.40 3.70
C ARG A 125 30.16 5.30 4.55
N ALA A 126 31.04 5.67 5.48
CA ALA A 126 31.47 4.77 6.55
C ALA A 126 30.28 4.47 7.49
N LEU A 127 30.01 3.19 7.72
CA LEU A 127 28.94 2.75 8.62
C LEU A 127 29.39 2.91 10.08
N SER A 128 28.57 3.58 10.88
CA SER A 128 28.75 3.62 12.33
C SER A 128 28.44 2.24 12.95
N PHE A 129 28.99 1.99 14.13
CA PHE A 129 28.72 0.76 14.87
C PHE A 129 27.22 0.59 15.18
N LEU A 130 26.53 1.69 15.49
CA LEU A 130 25.09 1.70 15.75
C LEU A 130 24.27 1.25 14.53
N ARG A 131 24.62 1.73 13.32
CA ARG A 131 23.98 1.28 12.07
C ARG A 131 24.17 -0.21 11.85
N GLN A 132 25.40 -0.71 12.02
CA GLN A 132 25.70 -2.13 11.86
C GLN A 132 24.89 -3.01 12.82
N GLN A 133 24.82 -2.63 14.10
CA GLN A 133 23.99 -3.32 15.09
C GLN A 133 22.51 -3.30 14.73
N THR A 134 22.01 -2.16 14.27
CA THR A 134 20.60 -2.01 13.86
C THR A 134 20.29 -2.92 12.68
N TYR A 135 21.15 -2.96 11.65
CA TYR A 135 20.94 -3.82 10.49
C TYR A 135 21.02 -5.31 10.85
N GLU A 136 21.91 -5.68 11.76
CA GLU A 136 22.02 -7.07 12.22
C GLU A 136 20.78 -7.50 13.02
N ALA A 137 20.27 -6.63 13.90
CA ALA A 137 19.04 -6.90 14.63
C ALA A 137 17.83 -7.08 13.69
N LEU A 138 17.74 -6.27 12.63
CA LEU A 138 16.65 -6.33 11.66
C LEU A 138 16.74 -7.54 10.71
N LYS A 139 17.93 -8.09 10.44
CA LYS A 139 18.05 -9.35 9.68
C LYS A 139 17.39 -10.52 10.40
N GLY A 140 17.39 -10.52 11.73
CA GLY A 140 16.75 -11.55 12.55
C GLY A 140 15.22 -11.58 12.42
N GLU A 141 14.61 -10.46 12.04
CA GLU A 141 13.15 -10.29 11.91
C GLU A 141 12.62 -10.73 10.51
N GLY A 142 13.50 -11.14 9.59
CA GLY A 142 13.11 -11.60 8.25
C GLY A 142 12.96 -10.47 7.23
N ARG A 143 11.82 -10.40 6.52
CA ARG A 143 11.58 -9.38 5.47
C ARG A 143 11.48 -8.00 6.11
N ILE A 144 12.49 -7.16 5.91
CA ILE A 144 12.55 -5.81 6.43
C ILE A 144 11.51 -4.96 5.69
N SER A 145 10.59 -4.32 6.39
CA SER A 145 9.68 -3.32 5.84
C SER A 145 9.48 -2.22 6.86
N ALA A 146 9.03 -1.04 6.44
CA ALA A 146 8.80 0.07 7.38
C ALA A 146 7.81 -0.29 8.51
N ALA A 147 6.87 -1.21 8.28
CA ALA A 147 5.98 -1.68 9.36
C ALA A 147 6.71 -2.61 10.35
N VAL A 148 7.51 -3.55 9.85
CA VAL A 148 8.31 -4.45 10.71
C VAL A 148 9.29 -3.64 11.57
N VAL A 149 9.96 -2.66 10.98
CA VAL A 149 10.85 -1.76 11.72
C VAL A 149 10.07 -0.92 12.73
N TYR A 150 8.89 -0.41 12.37
CA TYR A 150 8.02 0.31 13.33
C TYR A 150 7.65 -0.55 14.54
N ARG A 151 7.31 -1.83 14.34
CA ARG A 151 7.04 -2.78 15.42
C ARG A 151 8.25 -2.97 16.32
N TRP A 152 9.42 -3.16 15.72
CA TRP A 152 10.69 -3.28 16.45
C TRP A 152 10.99 -2.03 17.29
N LEU A 153 10.73 -0.83 16.75
CA LEU A 153 10.92 0.43 17.46
C LEU A 153 9.94 0.62 18.63
N ARG A 154 8.71 0.09 18.57
CA ARG A 154 7.75 0.18 19.70
C ARG A 154 8.24 -0.52 20.97
N GLY A 155 9.11 -1.52 20.85
CA GLY A 155 9.69 -2.23 21.98
C GLY A 155 10.88 -1.54 22.64
N LYS A 156 11.32 -0.38 22.13
CA LYS A 156 12.54 0.31 22.57
C LYS A 156 12.30 1.41 23.60
N SER A 157 13.34 1.69 24.37
CA SER A 157 13.37 2.82 25.30
C SER A 157 13.46 4.16 24.55
N MET A 158 13.00 5.24 25.19
CA MET A 158 13.05 6.58 24.61
C MET A 158 14.47 7.05 24.29
N GLU A 159 15.46 6.65 25.09
CA GLU A 159 16.88 7.00 24.88
C GLU A 159 17.45 6.33 23.63
N GLU A 160 17.14 5.06 23.41
CA GLU A 160 17.53 4.36 22.18
C GLU A 160 16.88 5.00 20.95
N LEU A 161 15.59 5.36 21.05
CA LEU A 161 14.85 6.00 19.96
C LEU A 161 15.46 7.35 19.57
N LEU A 162 15.88 8.17 20.54
CA LEU A 162 16.56 9.44 20.28
C LEU A 162 17.91 9.24 19.61
N THR A 163 18.67 8.23 20.05
CA THR A 163 19.98 7.90 19.48
C THR A 163 19.86 7.42 18.04
N LEU A 164 18.90 6.53 17.77
CA LEU A 164 18.59 6.07 16.42
C LEU A 164 18.09 7.22 15.54
N ASN A 165 17.23 8.09 16.05
CA ASN A 165 16.75 9.25 15.30
C ASN A 165 17.91 10.15 14.88
N HIS A 166 18.82 10.49 15.80
CA HIS A 166 19.99 11.29 15.45
C HIS A 166 20.90 10.64 14.39
N GLU A 167 21.00 9.31 14.37
CA GLU A 167 21.86 8.57 13.43
C GLU A 167 21.25 8.43 12.03
N PHE A 168 19.93 8.25 11.94
CA PHE A 168 19.22 7.96 10.69
C PHE A 168 18.52 9.17 10.06
N TYR A 169 18.33 10.26 10.81
CA TYR A 169 17.69 11.47 10.32
C TYR A 169 18.43 12.07 9.11
N THR A 170 17.73 12.17 7.98
CA THR A 170 18.30 12.65 6.71
C THR A 170 17.45 13.72 6.04
N ASP A 171 16.12 13.63 6.11
CA ASP A 171 15.19 14.61 5.54
C ASP A 171 14.05 15.00 6.50
N ASP A 172 13.31 16.06 6.15
CA ASP A 172 12.23 16.62 6.95
C ASP A 172 10.86 16.10 6.48
N HIS A 173 10.13 15.49 7.41
CA HIS A 173 8.86 14.80 7.20
C HIS A 173 7.61 15.67 7.39
N ARG A 174 7.76 16.98 7.63
CA ARG A 174 6.64 17.88 7.97
C ARG A 174 5.52 17.96 6.93
N PHE A 175 5.79 17.64 5.67
CA PHE A 175 4.80 17.71 4.59
C PHE A 175 4.07 16.38 4.32
N TRP A 176 4.33 15.34 5.12
CA TRP A 176 3.61 14.08 5.01
C TRP A 176 2.20 14.25 5.56
N LYS A 177 1.24 14.50 4.66
CA LYS A 177 -0.16 14.68 5.00
C LYS A 177 -0.85 13.35 5.25
N GLU A 178 -1.75 13.32 6.22
CA GLU A 178 -2.67 12.20 6.41
C GLU A 178 -3.61 12.07 5.21
N GLU A 179 -4.02 10.84 4.87
CA GLU A 179 -4.97 10.54 3.77
C GLU A 179 -6.38 11.06 4.10
N THR A 180 -6.54 12.37 4.23
CA THR A 180 -7.84 13.04 4.35
C THR A 180 -8.43 13.23 2.96
N GLY A 181 -8.88 12.15 2.31
CA GLY A 181 -9.85 12.14 1.21
C GLY A 181 -9.57 13.01 -0.04
N ASN A 182 -8.45 13.71 -0.13
CA ASN A 182 -8.18 14.71 -1.15
C ASN A 182 -7.68 14.02 -2.42
N GLY A 183 -8.39 14.23 -3.54
CA GLY A 183 -8.06 13.65 -4.85
C GLY A 183 -6.63 13.91 -5.32
N ALA A 184 -5.99 15.01 -4.87
CA ALA A 184 -4.60 15.33 -5.16
C ALA A 184 -3.59 14.32 -4.56
N ALA A 185 -3.81 13.86 -3.32
CA ALA A 185 -2.95 12.87 -2.67
C ALA A 185 -3.06 11.51 -3.38
N SER A 186 -4.26 11.15 -3.83
CA SER A 186 -4.51 9.94 -4.63
C SER A 186 -3.81 10.01 -6.00
N ALA A 187 -3.82 11.17 -6.66
CA ALA A 187 -3.12 11.37 -7.93
C ALA A 187 -1.59 11.26 -7.79
N ALA A 188 -1.00 11.91 -6.79
CA ALA A 188 0.42 11.82 -6.49
C ALA A 188 0.83 10.38 -6.16
N ARG A 189 0.04 9.69 -5.32
CA ARG A 189 0.24 8.26 -5.02
C ARG A 189 0.24 7.42 -6.30
N ASN A 190 -0.78 7.56 -7.15
CA ASN A 190 -0.86 6.82 -8.41
C ASN A 190 0.30 7.08 -9.37
N LYS A 191 0.81 8.33 -9.43
CA LYS A 191 2.01 8.69 -10.20
C LYS A 191 3.22 7.89 -9.71
N TRP A 192 3.51 7.92 -8.41
CA TRP A 192 4.64 7.20 -7.83
C TRP A 192 4.52 5.68 -7.96
N ASN A 193 3.31 5.13 -8.02
CA ASN A 193 3.11 3.69 -8.26
C ASN A 193 3.56 3.30 -9.66
N LYS A 194 3.23 4.13 -10.65
CA LYS A 194 3.66 3.93 -12.04
C LYS A 194 5.18 4.02 -12.13
N ILE A 195 5.78 4.99 -11.45
CA ILE A 195 7.24 5.17 -11.38
C ILE A 195 7.89 3.94 -10.74
N ALA A 196 7.45 3.51 -9.56
CA ALA A 196 8.00 2.33 -8.88
C ALA A 196 7.91 1.06 -9.75
N ARG A 197 6.81 0.90 -10.51
CA ARG A 197 6.67 -0.20 -11.48
C ARG A 197 7.65 -0.07 -12.63
N GLN A 198 7.83 1.12 -13.19
CA GLN A 198 8.80 1.38 -14.25
C GLN A 198 10.23 1.11 -13.77
N THR A 199 10.59 1.56 -12.57
CA THR A 199 11.88 1.28 -11.92
C THR A 199 12.11 -0.24 -11.78
N SER A 200 11.13 -0.97 -11.27
CA SER A 200 11.21 -2.43 -11.12
C SER A 200 11.40 -3.14 -12.46
N MET A 201 10.70 -2.68 -13.51
CA MET A 201 10.85 -3.23 -14.86
C MET A 201 12.19 -2.87 -15.50
N ALA A 202 12.66 -1.63 -15.32
CA ALA A 202 13.95 -1.15 -15.82
C ALA A 202 15.10 -1.94 -15.21
N LYS A 203 15.07 -2.20 -13.90
CA LYS A 203 16.08 -3.03 -13.23
C LYS A 203 16.10 -4.46 -13.75
N LYS A 204 14.93 -5.09 -13.90
CA LYS A 204 14.82 -6.45 -14.48
C LYS A 204 15.40 -6.56 -15.89
N ARG A 205 15.33 -5.49 -16.68
CA ARG A 205 15.91 -5.43 -18.04
C ARG A 205 17.42 -5.22 -18.02
N HIS A 206 17.96 -4.63 -16.97
CA HIS A 206 19.39 -4.31 -16.86
C HIS A 206 20.25 -5.58 -16.69
N GLY A 207 19.69 -6.70 -16.22
CA GLY A 207 20.31 -8.02 -16.29
C GLY A 207 21.55 -8.26 -15.42
N ASP A 208 22.01 -7.26 -14.66
CA ASP A 208 23.13 -7.42 -13.72
C ASP A 208 22.75 -8.25 -12.50
N GLU A 209 23.75 -8.96 -11.94
CA GLU A 209 23.62 -9.60 -10.63
C GLU A 209 23.21 -8.55 -9.59
N PRO A 210 22.11 -8.78 -8.85
CA PRO A 210 21.59 -7.78 -7.94
C PRO A 210 22.54 -7.65 -6.74
N GLU A 211 23.02 -6.44 -6.49
CA GLU A 211 23.67 -6.12 -5.22
C GLU A 211 22.64 -6.21 -4.08
N LYS A 212 23.10 -6.47 -2.85
CA LYS A 212 22.22 -6.63 -1.67
C LYS A 212 21.23 -5.46 -1.52
N GLY A 213 21.64 -4.22 -1.78
CA GLY A 213 20.76 -3.06 -1.72
C GLY A 213 19.71 -2.98 -2.83
N GLU A 214 20.01 -3.55 -3.99
CA GLU A 214 19.06 -3.61 -5.10
C GLU A 214 18.00 -4.71 -4.88
N GLU A 215 18.39 -5.82 -4.24
CA GLU A 215 17.44 -6.81 -3.73
C GLU A 215 16.52 -6.17 -2.68
N LEU A 216 17.09 -5.43 -1.72
CA LEU A 216 16.32 -4.69 -0.71
C LEU A 216 15.36 -3.70 -1.37
N LEU A 217 15.81 -2.92 -2.36
CA LEU A 217 14.94 -2.02 -3.13
C LEU A 217 13.73 -2.76 -3.72
N MET A 218 13.96 -3.92 -4.34
CA MET A 218 12.91 -4.71 -4.96
C MET A 218 11.95 -5.31 -3.93
N THR A 219 12.46 -5.77 -2.78
CA THR A 219 11.61 -6.22 -1.68
C THR A 219 10.74 -5.10 -1.14
N GLN A 220 11.28 -3.89 -0.94
CA GLN A 220 10.49 -2.73 -0.49
C GLN A 220 9.41 -2.33 -1.49
N ILE A 221 9.74 -2.28 -2.79
CA ILE A 221 8.75 -1.99 -3.85
C ILE A 221 7.62 -3.03 -3.84
N SER A 222 7.96 -4.31 -3.61
CA SER A 222 6.97 -5.38 -3.52
C SER A 222 6.10 -5.29 -2.26
N ALA A 223 6.68 -4.94 -1.11
CA ALA A 223 5.97 -4.73 0.16
C ALA A 223 5.04 -3.50 0.11
N ALA A 224 5.46 -2.42 -0.56
CA ALA A 224 4.59 -1.27 -0.82
C ALA A 224 3.42 -1.61 -1.77
N LYS A 225 3.55 -2.67 -2.59
CA LYS A 225 2.52 -3.14 -3.52
C LYS A 225 1.49 -4.06 -2.84
N SER A 226 1.87 -4.92 -1.90
CA SER A 226 0.91 -5.78 -1.19
C SER A 226 -0.17 -4.97 -0.47
N ARG A 227 0.21 -3.84 0.15
CA ARG A 227 -0.69 -2.83 0.75
C ARG A 227 -1.76 -2.26 -0.21
N ARG A 228 -1.48 -2.22 -1.52
CA ARG A 228 -2.43 -1.78 -2.56
C ARG A 228 -3.24 -2.93 -3.14
N SER A 229 -2.69 -4.14 -2.99
CA SER A 229 -3.28 -5.32 -3.59
C SER A 229 -4.62 -5.61 -2.97
N TYR A 230 -4.94 -5.30 -1.70
CA TYR A 230 -6.20 -5.77 -1.14
C TYR A 230 -7.46 -5.22 -1.84
N LYS A 231 -7.50 -3.90 -2.08
CA LYS A 231 -8.60 -3.27 -2.83
C LYS A 231 -8.69 -3.74 -4.28
N GLU A 232 -7.56 -3.80 -4.99
CA GLU A 232 -7.50 -4.32 -6.37
C GLU A 232 -7.78 -5.83 -6.43
N PHE A 233 -7.49 -6.56 -5.36
CA PHE A 233 -7.72 -7.99 -5.21
C PHE A 233 -9.19 -8.29 -5.03
N LEU A 234 -9.88 -7.55 -4.16
CA LEU A 234 -11.34 -7.63 -4.03
C LEU A 234 -12.04 -7.32 -5.36
N GLN A 235 -11.51 -6.38 -6.15
CA GLN A 235 -12.03 -6.11 -7.50
C GLN A 235 -11.91 -7.31 -8.46
N LYS A 236 -10.96 -8.25 -8.27
CA LYS A 236 -10.89 -9.46 -9.10
C LYS A 236 -12.06 -10.42 -8.87
N PHE A 237 -12.76 -10.28 -7.74
CA PHE A 237 -13.96 -11.05 -7.41
C PHE A 237 -15.25 -10.38 -7.92
N SER A 238 -15.18 -9.12 -8.38
CA SER A 238 -16.33 -8.42 -8.94
C SER A 238 -16.69 -8.91 -10.34
N ILE A 239 -17.98 -9.11 -10.60
CA ILE A 239 -18.54 -9.51 -11.90
C ILE A 239 -19.26 -8.30 -12.50
N LEU A 240 -19.10 -8.11 -13.82
CA LEU A 240 -19.77 -7.05 -14.57
C LEU A 240 -21.25 -7.40 -14.73
N GLN A 241 -22.13 -6.46 -14.37
CA GLN A 241 -23.57 -6.62 -14.47
C GLN A 241 -24.23 -5.31 -14.88
N GLU A 242 -25.32 -5.41 -15.63
CA GLU A 242 -26.22 -4.30 -15.93
C GLU A 242 -27.23 -4.09 -14.80
N GLU A 243 -27.35 -2.86 -14.30
CA GLU A 243 -28.43 -2.42 -13.42
C GLU A 243 -29.32 -1.42 -14.14
N LEU A 244 -30.63 -1.53 -13.94
CA LEU A 244 -31.63 -0.55 -14.40
C LEU A 244 -31.50 0.74 -13.58
N LYS A 245 -30.52 1.56 -13.93
CA LYS A 245 -30.28 2.88 -13.37
C LYS A 245 -29.66 3.75 -14.45
N CYS A 246 -30.16 4.98 -14.59
CA CYS A 246 -29.64 5.89 -15.60
C CYS A 246 -28.14 6.14 -15.43
N ASN A 247 -27.39 6.06 -16.52
CA ASN A 247 -25.95 6.32 -16.54
C ASN A 247 -25.67 7.75 -17.06
N PRO A 248 -25.49 8.76 -16.19
CA PRO A 248 -25.21 10.13 -16.62
C PRO A 248 -23.82 10.28 -17.25
N ASP A 249 -22.90 9.33 -17.04
CA ASP A 249 -21.53 9.40 -17.56
C ASP A 249 -21.46 9.07 -19.07
N GLU A 250 -22.35 8.21 -19.56
CA GLU A 250 -22.47 7.86 -20.99
C GLU A 250 -23.47 8.74 -21.74
N TYR A 251 -24.18 9.60 -21.01
CA TYR A 251 -25.25 10.42 -21.54
C TYR A 251 -24.78 11.86 -21.77
N ASP A 252 -24.77 12.29 -23.03
CA ASP A 252 -24.42 13.66 -23.39
C ASP A 252 -25.63 14.59 -23.31
N LEU A 253 -25.66 15.42 -22.28
CA LEU A 253 -26.71 16.42 -22.05
C LEU A 253 -26.89 17.40 -23.24
N ASN A 254 -25.83 17.66 -24.00
CA ASN A 254 -25.86 18.63 -25.11
C ASN A 254 -26.69 18.10 -26.27
N TYR A 255 -26.55 16.84 -26.65
CA TYR A 255 -27.33 16.23 -27.73
C TYR A 255 -28.81 16.09 -27.34
N TYR A 256 -29.10 15.75 -26.09
CA TYR A 256 -30.46 15.71 -25.58
C TYR A 256 -31.15 17.07 -25.65
N THR A 257 -30.51 18.11 -25.13
CA THR A 257 -31.05 19.48 -25.13
C THR A 257 -31.13 20.07 -26.54
N TYR A 258 -30.20 19.73 -27.44
CA TYR A 258 -30.26 20.10 -28.85
C TYR A 258 -31.48 19.50 -29.55
N GLY A 259 -31.79 18.21 -29.32
CA GLY A 259 -32.97 17.56 -29.89
C GLY A 259 -34.27 18.22 -29.44
N LEU A 260 -34.39 18.52 -28.14
CA LEU A 260 -35.53 19.25 -27.60
C LEU A 260 -35.64 20.67 -28.15
N ARG A 261 -34.53 21.36 -28.45
CA ARG A 261 -34.59 22.69 -29.08
C ARG A 261 -35.03 22.63 -30.54
N LEU A 262 -34.55 21.64 -31.29
CA LEU A 262 -34.83 21.52 -32.73
C LEU A 262 -36.24 20.97 -32.99
N TYR A 263 -36.61 19.88 -32.32
CA TYR A 263 -37.85 19.15 -32.56
C TYR A 263 -38.95 19.46 -31.53
N LYS A 264 -38.65 20.21 -30.44
CA LYS A 264 -39.54 20.60 -29.34
C LYS A 264 -40.08 19.46 -28.48
N ASN A 265 -40.62 18.41 -29.08
CA ASN A 265 -41.30 17.31 -28.40
C ASN A 265 -40.54 15.98 -28.42
N MET A 266 -39.35 15.93 -29.02
CA MET A 266 -38.58 14.70 -29.17
C MET A 266 -37.09 14.96 -28.93
N PRO A 267 -36.44 14.27 -27.97
CA PRO A 267 -34.99 14.32 -27.82
C PRO A 267 -34.32 13.50 -28.94
N LEU A 268 -33.08 13.87 -29.29
CA LEU A 268 -32.28 13.15 -30.30
C LEU A 268 -31.69 11.84 -29.79
N ILE A 269 -31.41 11.79 -28.49
CA ILE A 269 -30.91 10.63 -27.77
C ILE A 269 -31.69 10.50 -26.48
N GLU A 270 -31.89 9.29 -25.99
CA GLU A 270 -32.50 9.05 -24.68
C GLU A 270 -31.42 8.63 -23.68
N PRO A 271 -31.55 8.98 -22.39
CA PRO A 271 -30.63 8.51 -21.37
C PRO A 271 -30.67 6.99 -21.31
N VAL A 272 -29.50 6.34 -21.27
CA VAL A 272 -29.40 4.90 -21.12
C VAL A 272 -30.01 4.53 -19.77
N GLU A 273 -31.03 3.67 -19.77
CA GLU A 273 -31.74 3.22 -18.55
C GLU A 273 -30.98 2.15 -17.79
N SER A 274 -29.89 1.64 -18.35
CA SER A 274 -28.99 0.69 -17.73
C SER A 274 -27.59 1.26 -17.50
N ARG A 275 -26.91 0.76 -16.48
CA ARG A 275 -25.49 1.02 -16.21
C ARG A 275 -24.77 -0.29 -15.95
N GLU A 276 -23.64 -0.48 -16.62
CA GLU A 276 -22.72 -1.56 -16.29
C GLU A 276 -21.92 -1.23 -15.02
N VAL A 277 -22.02 -2.08 -14.00
CA VAL A 277 -21.27 -1.96 -12.75
C VAL A 277 -20.67 -3.31 -12.38
N LYS A 278 -19.42 -3.29 -11.91
CA LYS A 278 -18.77 -4.47 -11.35
C LYS A 278 -19.18 -4.65 -9.88
N LYS A 279 -19.85 -5.74 -9.53
CA LYS A 279 -20.36 -6.00 -8.17
C LYS A 279 -20.14 -7.44 -7.70
N ILE A 280 -20.32 -7.65 -6.39
CA ILE A 280 -20.23 -8.93 -5.70
C ILE A 280 -21.64 -9.23 -5.14
N ARG A 281 -22.20 -10.42 -5.39
CA ARG A 281 -23.56 -10.85 -5.01
C ARG A 281 -23.54 -11.62 -3.70
N GLU A 282 -22.87 -12.78 -3.70
CA GLU A 282 -22.68 -13.62 -2.53
C GLU A 282 -21.19 -13.87 -2.33
N PHE A 283 -20.72 -13.59 -1.12
CA PHE A 283 -19.31 -13.65 -0.76
C PHE A 283 -19.15 -14.42 0.54
N VAL A 284 -18.24 -15.39 0.57
CA VAL A 284 -17.97 -16.18 1.77
C VAL A 284 -16.62 -15.77 2.34
N VAL A 285 -16.60 -15.35 3.60
CA VAL A 285 -15.38 -15.08 4.37
C VAL A 285 -15.25 -16.19 5.39
N VAL A 286 -14.24 -17.05 5.23
CA VAL A 286 -13.89 -18.06 6.23
C VAL A 286 -12.78 -17.50 7.10
N VAL A 287 -13.01 -17.51 8.40
CA VAL A 287 -12.06 -17.08 9.42
C VAL A 287 -11.57 -18.32 10.16
N ASP A 288 -10.27 -18.54 10.12
CA ASP A 288 -9.58 -19.52 10.95
C ASP A 288 -9.53 -19.01 12.40
N THR A 289 -10.05 -19.80 13.33
CA THR A 289 -10.06 -19.49 14.78
C THR A 289 -9.05 -20.32 15.57
N SER A 290 -8.05 -20.88 14.89
CA SER A 290 -6.94 -21.60 15.54
C SER A 290 -6.20 -20.73 16.56
N TYR A 291 -5.54 -21.40 17.52
CA TYR A 291 -4.86 -20.82 18.68
C TYR A 291 -3.84 -19.71 18.35
N SER A 292 -3.39 -19.63 17.09
CA SER A 292 -2.40 -18.66 16.58
C SER A 292 -3.00 -17.32 16.11
N THR A 293 -4.32 -17.15 16.06
CA THR A 293 -4.97 -15.93 15.55
C THR A 293 -5.63 -15.09 16.65
N SER A 294 -5.12 -13.87 16.87
CA SER A 294 -5.68 -12.93 17.85
C SER A 294 -7.02 -12.37 17.37
N GLY A 295 -8.07 -12.47 18.20
CA GLY A 295 -9.42 -11.99 17.86
C GLY A 295 -9.52 -10.48 17.52
N SER A 296 -8.55 -9.67 17.94
CA SER A 296 -8.44 -8.26 17.53
C SER A 296 -8.09 -8.10 16.05
N LEU A 297 -7.25 -8.97 15.49
CA LEU A 297 -6.82 -8.92 14.10
C LEU A 297 -7.96 -9.29 13.15
N ILE A 298 -8.72 -10.33 13.51
CA ILE A 298 -9.91 -10.75 12.75
C ILE A 298 -10.94 -9.61 12.68
N LYS A 299 -11.17 -8.90 13.80
CA LYS A 299 -12.07 -7.73 13.83
C LYS A 299 -11.59 -6.60 12.92
N GLY A 300 -10.31 -6.28 12.97
CA GLY A 300 -9.69 -5.28 12.10
C GLY A 300 -9.81 -5.64 10.62
N PHE A 301 -9.59 -6.91 10.30
CA PHE A 301 -9.77 -7.45 8.95
C PHE A 301 -11.19 -7.32 8.44
N LEU A 302 -12.16 -7.75 9.25
CA LEU A 302 -13.58 -7.59 8.94
C LEU A 302 -13.89 -6.11 8.69
N ASN A 303 -13.48 -5.20 9.57
CA ASN A 303 -13.65 -3.75 9.37
C ASN A 303 -13.05 -3.24 8.07
N GLU A 304 -11.84 -3.67 7.70
CA GLU A 304 -11.20 -3.25 6.45
C GLU A 304 -11.93 -3.80 5.22
N THR A 305 -12.29 -5.10 5.20
CA THR A 305 -13.10 -5.68 4.13
C THR A 305 -14.38 -4.90 3.92
N PHE A 306 -15.08 -4.62 5.01
CA PHE A 306 -16.37 -3.96 4.96
C PHE A 306 -16.22 -2.47 4.63
N GLY A 307 -15.17 -1.80 5.09
CA GLY A 307 -14.84 -0.44 4.70
C GLY A 307 -14.60 -0.32 3.19
N ILE A 308 -13.79 -1.21 2.62
CA ILE A 308 -13.51 -1.23 1.17
C ILE A 308 -14.79 -1.52 0.36
N LEU A 309 -15.61 -2.47 0.81
CA LEU A 309 -16.86 -2.82 0.14
C LEU A 309 -17.91 -1.70 0.27
N SER A 310 -17.94 -0.99 1.40
CA SER A 310 -18.87 0.13 1.68
C SER A 310 -18.55 1.37 0.84
N GLN A 311 -17.26 1.71 0.70
CA GLN A 311 -16.83 2.90 -0.06
C GLN A 311 -17.19 2.85 -1.55
N GLN A 312 -17.37 1.66 -2.13
CA GLN A 312 -17.57 1.52 -3.58
C GLN A 312 -19.01 1.76 -4.05
N ASN A 313 -19.95 2.15 -3.18
CA ASN A 313 -21.40 2.12 -3.50
C ASN A 313 -21.82 0.74 -4.09
N SER A 314 -21.06 -0.32 -3.77
CA SER A 314 -21.29 -1.69 -4.23
C SER A 314 -22.32 -2.42 -3.39
N PHE A 315 -22.75 -1.85 -2.26
CA PHE A 315 -23.98 -2.26 -1.60
C PHE A 315 -25.18 -1.80 -2.43
N PHE A 316 -25.73 -2.70 -3.25
CA PHE A 316 -27.18 -2.67 -3.46
C PHE A 316 -27.87 -3.37 -2.30
N ARG A 317 -29.18 -3.16 -2.19
CA ARG A 317 -30.13 -3.70 -1.21
C ARG A 317 -30.04 -5.21 -0.88
N ARG A 318 -29.16 -6.01 -1.52
CA ARG A 318 -29.07 -7.49 -1.38
C ARG A 318 -27.67 -8.07 -1.66
N CYS A 319 -26.59 -7.49 -1.11
CA CYS A 319 -25.32 -8.25 -1.00
C CYS A 319 -25.43 -9.18 0.21
N ARG A 320 -25.11 -10.47 0.05
CA ARG A 320 -25.08 -11.43 1.16
C ARG A 320 -23.65 -11.86 1.43
N ILE A 321 -23.11 -11.45 2.56
CA ILE A 321 -21.80 -11.86 3.01
C ILE A 321 -22.00 -12.93 4.08
N ARG A 322 -21.39 -14.09 3.91
CA ARG A 322 -21.46 -15.17 4.87
C ARG A 322 -20.10 -15.29 5.56
N ILE A 323 -20.08 -15.10 6.87
CA ILE A 323 -18.89 -15.29 7.70
C ILE A 323 -18.97 -16.67 8.31
N ILE A 324 -17.94 -17.48 8.08
CA ILE A 324 -17.83 -18.83 8.61
C ILE A 324 -16.62 -18.87 9.53
N GLN A 325 -16.80 -19.25 10.79
CA GLN A 325 -15.67 -19.58 11.67
C GLN A 325 -15.42 -21.08 11.59
N CYS A 326 -14.18 -21.46 11.29
CA CYS A 326 -13.80 -22.85 11.09
C CYS A 326 -12.47 -23.16 11.76
N ASP A 327 -12.41 -24.28 12.46
CA ASP A 327 -11.18 -24.90 12.98
C ASP A 327 -10.97 -26.30 12.34
N ASP A 328 -11.26 -27.38 13.06
CA ASP A 328 -11.42 -28.74 12.53
C ASP A 328 -12.87 -28.98 12.05
N LYS A 329 -13.82 -28.14 12.49
CA LYS A 329 -15.21 -28.13 12.05
C LYS A 329 -15.72 -26.70 11.89
N VAL A 330 -16.87 -26.57 11.22
CA VAL A 330 -17.56 -25.28 11.12
C VAL A 330 -18.26 -25.04 12.46
N GLU A 331 -17.75 -24.08 13.22
CA GLU A 331 -18.26 -23.72 14.55
C GLU A 331 -19.36 -22.65 14.46
N MET A 332 -19.31 -21.78 13.43
CA MET A 332 -20.26 -20.68 13.28
C MET A 332 -20.49 -20.33 11.81
N ASP A 333 -21.74 -20.06 11.46
CA ASP A 333 -22.19 -19.54 10.16
C ASP A 333 -23.12 -18.36 10.39
N GLU A 334 -22.68 -17.15 10.03
CA GLU A 334 -23.49 -15.94 10.09
C GLU A 334 -23.64 -15.31 8.71
N VAL A 335 -24.88 -14.96 8.36
CA VAL A 335 -25.21 -14.29 7.10
C VAL A 335 -25.52 -12.83 7.38
N ILE A 336 -24.78 -11.95 6.71
CA ILE A 336 -24.93 -10.50 6.80
C ILE A 336 -25.52 -10.00 5.49
N SER A 337 -26.60 -9.25 5.62
CA SER A 337 -27.29 -8.63 4.48
C SER A 337 -27.37 -7.10 4.56
N SER A 338 -27.04 -6.53 5.72
CA SER A 338 -27.16 -5.09 6.00
C SER A 338 -25.99 -4.55 6.84
N GLN A 339 -25.76 -3.23 6.74
CA GLN A 339 -24.74 -2.52 7.52
C GLN A 339 -25.05 -2.50 9.03
N GLU A 340 -26.31 -2.59 9.43
CA GLU A 340 -26.72 -2.61 10.85
C GLU A 340 -26.53 -4.00 11.49
N GLU A 341 -26.70 -5.08 10.71
CA GLU A 341 -26.30 -6.43 11.11
C GLU A 341 -24.78 -6.53 11.27
N MET A 342 -24.03 -5.77 10.45
CA MET A 342 -22.57 -5.69 10.53
C MET A 342 -22.06 -5.15 11.86
N GLU A 343 -22.56 -3.98 12.28
CA GLU A 343 -22.11 -3.35 13.53
C GLU A 343 -22.49 -4.18 14.75
N ARG A 344 -23.63 -4.87 14.70
CA ARG A 344 -24.03 -5.80 15.75
C ARG A 344 -23.07 -6.97 15.83
N LEU A 345 -22.74 -7.56 14.69
CA LEU A 345 -21.82 -8.69 14.60
C LEU A 345 -20.43 -8.31 15.10
N LEU A 346 -19.88 -7.16 14.71
CA LEU A 346 -18.59 -6.67 15.21
C LEU A 346 -18.58 -6.48 16.74
N LYS A 347 -19.69 -6.01 17.31
CA LYS A 347 -19.85 -5.84 18.77
C LYS A 347 -20.02 -7.16 19.51
N SER A 348 -20.74 -8.12 18.92
CA SER A 348 -20.97 -9.45 19.51
C SER A 348 -19.92 -10.50 19.10
N PHE A 349 -18.95 -10.15 18.24
CA PHE A 349 -17.99 -11.09 17.71
C PHE A 349 -17.11 -11.64 18.83
N GLN A 350 -17.41 -12.88 19.21
CA GLN A 350 -16.60 -13.70 20.08
C GLN A 350 -15.98 -14.79 19.21
N VAL A 351 -14.66 -14.92 19.29
CA VAL A 351 -13.94 -16.00 18.63
C VAL A 351 -14.23 -17.27 19.43
N VAL A 352 -14.94 -18.20 18.81
CA VAL A 352 -15.20 -19.52 19.39
C VAL A 352 -14.30 -20.51 18.66
N GLY A 353 -13.33 -21.09 19.37
CA GLY A 353 -12.35 -22.00 18.78
C GLY A 353 -11.09 -22.19 19.61
N GLY A 354 -10.21 -23.07 19.12
CA GLY A 354 -8.92 -23.40 19.72
C GLY A 354 -8.31 -24.74 19.26
N GLY A 355 -8.82 -25.33 18.17
CA GLY A 355 -8.42 -26.64 17.66
C GLY A 355 -7.25 -26.62 16.66
N ASN A 356 -6.99 -27.79 16.06
CA ASN A 356 -6.08 -27.95 14.91
C ASN A 356 -6.72 -27.39 13.63
N THR A 357 -5.89 -26.95 12.69
CA THR A 357 -6.33 -26.30 11.45
C THR A 357 -6.51 -27.32 10.31
N ASP A 358 -7.75 -27.59 9.90
CA ASP A 358 -8.07 -28.27 8.64
C ASP A 358 -8.93 -27.36 7.76
N PHE A 359 -8.49 -27.09 6.53
CA PHE A 359 -9.22 -26.20 5.64
C PHE A 359 -10.36 -26.93 4.90
N ARG A 360 -10.30 -28.26 4.77
CA ARG A 360 -11.26 -29.08 3.99
C ARG A 360 -12.72 -29.01 4.49
N PRO A 361 -13.01 -28.95 5.80
CA PRO A 361 -14.37 -28.86 6.33
C PRO A 361 -15.13 -27.64 5.80
N ALA A 362 -14.48 -26.46 5.78
CA ALA A 362 -15.09 -25.23 5.27
C ALA A 362 -15.50 -25.35 3.79
N PHE A 363 -14.62 -25.89 2.93
CA PHE A 363 -14.95 -26.11 1.51
C PHE A 363 -16.08 -27.13 1.34
N THR A 364 -16.11 -28.17 2.17
CA THR A 364 -17.15 -29.20 2.13
C THR A 364 -18.51 -28.61 2.51
N TYR A 365 -18.55 -27.79 3.56
CA TYR A 365 -19.74 -27.10 4.02
C TYR A 365 -20.27 -26.10 2.97
N VAL A 366 -19.39 -25.30 2.38
CA VAL A 366 -19.77 -24.38 1.29
C VAL A 366 -20.32 -25.14 0.08
N ASN A 367 -19.70 -26.26 -0.30
CA ASN A 367 -20.20 -27.09 -1.40
C ASN A 367 -21.58 -27.72 -1.09
N GLN A 368 -21.84 -28.05 0.17
CA GLN A 368 -23.15 -28.54 0.61
C GLN A 368 -24.21 -27.44 0.51
N LEU A 369 -23.90 -26.22 0.97
CA LEU A 369 -24.79 -25.06 0.87
C LEU A 369 -25.13 -24.68 -0.59
N ILE A 370 -24.20 -24.88 -1.51
CA ILE A 370 -24.43 -24.71 -2.95
C ILE A 370 -25.41 -25.77 -3.46
N LYS A 371 -25.24 -27.04 -3.08
CA LYS A 371 -26.14 -28.13 -3.47
C LYS A 371 -27.56 -27.98 -2.92
N GLU A 372 -27.68 -27.47 -1.70
CA GLU A 372 -28.97 -27.19 -1.03
C GLU A 372 -29.68 -25.95 -1.60
N GLY A 373 -29.00 -25.17 -2.47
CA GLY A 373 -29.56 -23.97 -3.09
C GLY A 373 -29.64 -22.74 -2.18
N SER A 374 -29.06 -22.84 -0.97
CA SER A 374 -28.89 -21.73 -0.02
C SER A 374 -27.91 -20.68 -0.52
N ILE A 375 -26.94 -21.10 -1.34
CA ILE A 375 -26.02 -20.23 -2.10
C ILE A 375 -26.29 -20.49 -3.58
N ARG A 376 -26.74 -19.46 -4.31
CA ARG A 376 -27.11 -19.63 -5.73
C ARG A 376 -25.94 -19.31 -6.66
N HIS A 377 -25.15 -18.29 -6.34
CA HIS A 377 -24.00 -17.86 -7.14
C HIS A 377 -22.90 -17.31 -6.22
N LEU A 378 -21.93 -18.15 -5.89
CA LEU A 378 -20.77 -17.76 -5.09
C LEU A 378 -19.71 -17.09 -5.98
N ASP A 379 -19.49 -15.80 -5.78
CA ASP A 379 -18.52 -15.04 -6.60
C ASP A 379 -17.08 -15.22 -6.11
N GLY A 380 -16.91 -15.50 -4.81
CA GLY A 380 -15.62 -15.79 -4.22
C GLY A 380 -15.68 -16.28 -2.78
N LEU A 381 -14.66 -17.05 -2.41
CA LEU A 381 -14.35 -17.45 -1.04
C LEU A 381 -13.02 -16.84 -0.62
N LEU A 382 -13.04 -16.18 0.53
CA LEU A 382 -11.89 -15.51 1.13
C LEU A 382 -11.58 -16.22 2.45
N TYR A 383 -10.43 -16.88 2.51
CA TYR A 383 -10.01 -17.67 3.66
C TYR A 383 -8.89 -16.95 4.40
N PHE A 384 -9.10 -16.61 5.66
CA PHE A 384 -8.11 -15.96 6.50
C PHE A 384 -7.43 -16.99 7.39
N THR A 385 -6.10 -17.14 7.29
CA THR A 385 -5.33 -18.19 7.99
C THR A 385 -3.87 -17.78 8.22
N ASP A 386 -3.17 -18.47 9.12
CA ASP A 386 -1.72 -18.36 9.30
C ASP A 386 -0.93 -19.25 8.31
N GLY A 387 -1.63 -20.06 7.51
CA GLY A 387 -1.07 -20.91 6.47
C GLY A 387 -0.54 -22.27 6.91
N LYS A 388 -0.79 -22.67 8.16
CA LYS A 388 -0.39 -23.99 8.67
C LYS A 388 -1.58 -24.94 8.74
N GLY A 389 -1.93 -25.57 7.62
CA GLY A 389 -3.03 -26.53 7.59
C GLY A 389 -3.05 -27.40 6.33
N ILE A 390 -4.00 -28.33 6.26
CA ILE A 390 -4.18 -29.24 5.12
C ILE A 390 -5.06 -28.56 4.08
N TYR A 391 -4.46 -28.23 2.93
CA TYR A 391 -5.19 -27.62 1.81
C TYR A 391 -5.98 -28.64 1.00
N PRO A 392 -7.11 -28.23 0.40
CA PRO A 392 -7.83 -29.07 -0.55
C PRO A 392 -6.99 -29.31 -1.82
N VAL A 393 -6.90 -30.57 -2.25
CA VAL A 393 -6.17 -30.99 -3.46
C VAL A 393 -6.91 -30.57 -4.74
N LYS A 394 -8.25 -30.57 -4.69
CA LYS A 394 -9.10 -30.28 -5.85
C LYS A 394 -9.47 -28.79 -5.90
N LYS A 395 -9.30 -28.19 -7.07
CA LYS A 395 -9.73 -26.81 -7.36
C LYS A 395 -11.27 -26.71 -7.28
N PRO A 396 -11.83 -25.79 -6.48
CA PRO A 396 -13.26 -25.50 -6.44
C PRO A 396 -13.72 -24.74 -7.69
N GLU A 397 -15.03 -24.74 -7.96
CA GLU A 397 -15.63 -24.07 -9.14
C GLU A 397 -15.69 -22.53 -9.00
N TYR A 398 -15.61 -22.03 -7.77
CA TYR A 398 -15.58 -20.60 -7.45
C TYR A 398 -14.15 -20.11 -7.22
N LYS A 399 -13.94 -18.79 -7.32
CA LYS A 399 -12.64 -18.17 -7.05
C LYS A 399 -12.33 -18.26 -5.56
N THR A 400 -11.13 -18.70 -5.22
CA THR A 400 -10.69 -18.80 -3.81
C THR A 400 -9.44 -17.98 -3.58
N ALA A 401 -9.44 -17.27 -2.46
CA ALA A 401 -8.34 -16.47 -1.96
C ALA A 401 -7.93 -16.95 -0.57
N PHE A 402 -6.63 -17.15 -0.35
CA PHE A 402 -6.07 -17.28 0.99
C PHE A 402 -5.36 -15.98 1.37
N LEU A 403 -5.70 -15.48 2.55
CA LEU A 403 -5.06 -14.36 3.22
C LEU A 403 -4.19 -14.89 4.33
N PHE A 404 -2.91 -14.52 4.29
CA PHE A 404 -1.93 -14.94 5.26
C PHE A 404 -1.57 -13.80 6.20
N LEU A 405 -1.63 -14.04 7.50
CA LEU A 405 -1.06 -13.17 8.51
C LEU A 405 0.45 -13.44 8.63
N GLY A 406 1.28 -12.56 8.06
CA GLY A 406 2.73 -12.69 8.13
C GLY A 406 3.35 -13.70 7.15
N ALA A 407 4.57 -14.16 7.46
CA ALA A 407 5.35 -15.03 6.58
C ALA A 407 4.77 -16.45 6.52
N TYR A 408 4.37 -16.88 5.32
CA TYR A 408 3.86 -18.23 5.05
C TYR A 408 4.80 -18.99 4.10
N ASP A 409 4.74 -20.32 4.16
CA ASP A 409 5.48 -21.18 3.24
C ASP A 409 4.80 -21.22 1.87
N GLU A 410 5.43 -20.60 0.87
CA GLU A 410 4.90 -20.49 -0.49
C GLU A 410 4.69 -21.85 -1.17
N THR A 411 5.37 -22.91 -0.69
CA THR A 411 5.31 -24.27 -1.24
C THR A 411 4.11 -25.08 -0.77
N ALA A 412 3.56 -24.76 0.41
CA ALA A 412 2.42 -25.48 0.99
C ALA A 412 1.09 -25.11 0.31
N VAL A 413 1.00 -23.91 -0.28
CA VAL A 413 -0.24 -23.38 -0.84
C VAL A 413 -0.48 -23.90 -2.27
N PRO A 414 -1.68 -24.37 -2.63
CA PRO A 414 -1.97 -24.83 -3.98
C PRO A 414 -1.76 -23.73 -5.03
N PRO A 415 -1.33 -24.08 -6.27
CA PRO A 415 -1.06 -23.11 -7.34
C PRO A 415 -2.32 -22.47 -7.92
N TRP A 416 -3.50 -23.08 -7.70
CA TRP A 416 -4.77 -22.58 -8.22
C TRP A 416 -5.42 -21.48 -7.36
N ALA A 417 -4.99 -21.33 -6.10
CA ALA A 417 -5.58 -20.37 -5.18
C ALA A 417 -4.90 -19.00 -5.29
N MET A 418 -5.70 -17.93 -5.22
CA MET A 418 -5.18 -16.57 -5.13
C MET A 418 -4.59 -16.34 -3.74
N ARG A 419 -3.46 -15.63 -3.64
CA ARG A 419 -2.75 -15.41 -2.38
C ARG A 419 -2.61 -13.93 -2.10
N LEU A 420 -2.77 -13.55 -0.84
CA LEU A 420 -2.42 -12.22 -0.37
C LEU A 420 -1.86 -12.31 1.05
N GLN A 421 -0.76 -11.61 1.30
CA GLN A 421 -0.20 -11.46 2.63
C GLN A 421 -0.69 -10.13 3.20
N LEU A 422 -1.29 -10.17 4.38
CA LEU A 422 -1.72 -9.01 5.14
C LEU A 422 -0.82 -8.85 6.36
N GLU A 423 -0.43 -7.62 6.66
CA GLU A 423 0.34 -7.31 7.85
C GLU A 423 -0.61 -6.99 9.03
N PRO A 424 -0.33 -7.46 10.27
CA PRO A 424 -1.23 -7.30 11.42
C PRO A 424 -1.70 -5.85 11.70
N GLU A 425 -0.85 -4.86 11.42
CA GLU A 425 -1.12 -3.44 11.66
C GLU A 425 -1.87 -2.76 10.49
N GLU A 426 -2.16 -3.48 9.40
CA GLU A 426 -3.12 -3.04 8.37
C GLU A 426 -4.55 -3.13 8.91
N LEU A 427 -4.78 -4.13 9.78
CA LEU A 427 -6.07 -4.44 10.38
C LEU A 427 -6.38 -3.52 11.57
N GLU A 428 -5.35 -3.04 12.27
CA GLU A 428 -5.49 -2.04 13.35
C GLU A 428 -5.84 -0.63 12.84
N GLN A 429 -5.81 -0.37 11.52
CA GLN A 429 -6.11 0.95 10.95
C GLN A 429 -7.56 1.41 11.17
N ASN A 430 -8.48 0.48 11.45
CA ASN A 430 -9.92 0.73 11.57
C ASN A 430 -10.55 0.11 12.84
N ALA A 431 -9.74 -0.18 13.87
CA ALA A 431 -10.26 -0.67 15.16
C ALA A 431 -10.87 0.45 16.00
#